data_AF-A0A4Q7YKB0-F1
#
_entry.id   AF-A0A4Q7YKB0-F1
#
_cell.length_a   1.000
_cell.length_b   1.000
_cell.length_c   1.000
_cell.angle_alpha   90.00
_cell.angle_beta   90.00
_cell.angle_gamma   90.00
#
_symmetry.space_group_name_H-M   'P 1'
#
loop_
_entity.id
_entity.type
_entity.pdbx_description
1 polymer ?
#
loop_
_entity_poly.entity_id
_entity_poly.type
_entity_poly.pdbx_seq_one_letter_code
_entity_poly.pdbx_strand_id
1 'polypeptide(L)'
;MFEQTELFIVESVMWLKLGIELIGALIIAAGILVALRHLVVEWSRGRSAGFSVVRLELARYLALALEFQLAADILSTAVAPSWQQIGQLGAIAVIRTGLNFFLQREMREEPHAG
;
A
#
# COMPACT_ATOMS: atom_id res chain seq x y z
N MET A 1 30.66 -15.07 7.21
CA MET A 1 30.71 -13.69 7.75
C MET A 1 29.94 -12.73 6.86
N PHE A 2 30.13 -12.74 5.53
CA PHE A 2 29.37 -11.88 4.59
C PHE A 2 27.85 -12.14 4.56
N GLU A 3 27.38 -13.39 4.59
CA GLU A 3 25.93 -13.71 4.59
C GLU A 3 25.17 -13.21 5.84
N GLN A 4 25.81 -13.16 7.00
CA GLN A 4 25.14 -12.66 8.23
C GLN A 4 24.95 -11.14 8.19
N THR A 5 25.88 -10.41 7.59
CA THR A 5 25.77 -8.95 7.43
C THR A 5 24.67 -8.59 6.43
N GLU A 6 24.50 -9.34 5.35
CA GLU A 6 23.45 -9.13 4.36
C GLU A 6 22.04 -9.33 4.95
N LEU A 7 21.83 -10.40 5.72
CA LEU A 7 20.55 -10.67 6.39
C LEU A 7 20.18 -9.56 7.38
N PHE A 8 21.15 -9.07 8.16
CA PHE A 8 20.93 -7.99 9.12
C PHE A 8 20.56 -6.67 8.43
N ILE A 9 21.19 -6.36 7.28
CA ILE A 9 20.88 -5.16 6.49
C ILE A 9 19.46 -5.25 5.91
N VAL A 10 19.10 -6.39 5.31
CA VAL A 10 17.77 -6.58 4.70
C VAL A 10 16.67 -6.48 5.76
N GLU A 11 16.84 -7.15 6.90
CA GLU A 11 15.85 -7.09 7.99
C GLU A 11 15.70 -5.66 8.53
N SER A 12 16.80 -4.96 8.78
CA SER A 12 16.79 -3.56 9.23
C SER A 12 16.06 -2.65 8.25
N VAL A 13 16.30 -2.84 6.95
CA VAL A 13 15.66 -2.07 5.91
C VAL A 13 14.16 -2.36 5.81
N MET A 14 13.74 -3.61 6.00
CA MET A 14 12.32 -3.97 6.03
C MET A 14 11.58 -3.35 7.21
N TRP A 15 12.20 -3.30 8.40
CA TRP A 15 11.63 -2.60 9.55
C TRP A 15 11.53 -1.08 9.30
N LEU A 16 12.54 -0.51 8.65
CA LEU A 16 12.52 0.91 8.29
C LEU A 16 11.43 1.21 7.25
N LYS A 17 11.28 0.36 6.22
CA LYS A 17 10.20 0.46 5.23
C LYS A 17 8.83 0.47 5.91
N LEU A 18 8.59 -0.50 6.79
CA LEU A 18 7.33 -0.60 7.53
C LEU A 18 7.04 0.64 8.37
N GLY A 19 8.08 1.19 9.02
CA GLY A 19 7.96 2.45 9.77
C GLY A 19 7.57 3.63 8.88
N ILE A 20 8.18 3.75 7.69
CA ILE A 20 7.88 4.80 6.72
C ILE A 20 6.45 4.65 6.17
N GLU A 21 6.02 3.43 5.85
CA GLU A 21 4.65 3.14 5.42
C GLU A 21 3.62 3.52 6.50
N LEU A 22 3.91 3.21 7.76
CA LEU A 22 3.07 3.58 8.89
C LEU A 22 2.96 5.11 9.04
N ILE A 23 4.07 5.83 8.90
CA ILE A 23 4.05 7.30 8.92
C ILE A 23 3.17 7.84 7.79
N GLY A 24 3.33 7.33 6.56
CA GLY A 24 2.48 7.69 5.42
C GLY A 24 1.00 7.45 5.72
N ALA A 25 0.65 6.28 6.27
CA ALA A 25 -0.72 5.96 6.64
C ALA A 25 -1.28 6.91 7.71
N LEU A 26 -0.49 7.28 8.71
CA LEU A 26 -0.88 8.24 9.75
C LEU A 26 -1.09 9.65 9.19
N ILE A 27 -0.29 10.08 8.20
CA ILE A 27 -0.45 11.37 7.52
C ILE A 27 -1.77 11.40 6.74
N ILE A 28 -2.11 10.31 6.03
CA ILE A 28 -3.40 10.17 5.35
C ILE A 28 -4.55 10.25 6.36
N ALA A 29 -4.46 9.50 7.45
CA ALA A 29 -5.48 9.51 8.50
C ALA A 29 -5.68 10.91 9.10
N ALA A 30 -4.59 11.62 9.38
CA ALA A 30 -4.64 13.01 9.86
C ALA A 30 -5.33 13.94 8.84
N GLY A 31 -4.98 13.83 7.56
CA GLY A 31 -5.62 14.60 6.48
C GLY A 31 -7.12 14.37 6.38
N ILE A 32 -7.56 13.12 6.52
CA ILE A 32 -8.99 12.76 6.54
C ILE A 32 -9.69 13.36 7.75
N LEU A 33 -9.11 13.24 8.95
CA LEU A 33 -9.67 13.84 10.17
C LEU A 33 -9.80 15.37 10.06
N VAL A 34 -8.79 16.02 9.47
CA VAL A 34 -8.79 17.45 9.21
C VAL A 34 -9.87 17.84 8.18
N ALA A 35 -10.04 17.06 7.11
CA ALA A 35 -11.09 17.31 6.13
C ALA A 35 -12.49 17.15 6.73
N LEU A 36 -12.70 16.10 7.54
CA LEU A 36 -13.97 15.82 8.21
C LEU A 36 -14.34 16.91 9.23
N ARG A 37 -13.40 17.34 10.08
CA ARG A 37 -13.70 18.43 11.05
C ARG A 37 -14.12 19.71 10.33
N HIS A 38 -13.50 20.05 9.19
CA HIS A 38 -13.85 21.25 8.43
C HIS A 38 -15.26 21.12 7.85
N LEU A 39 -15.57 19.96 7.24
CA LEU A 39 -16.88 19.70 6.67
C LEU A 39 -18.00 19.79 7.74
N VAL A 40 -17.78 19.21 8.92
CA VAL A 40 -18.75 19.26 10.03
C VAL A 40 -18.94 20.68 10.56
N VAL A 41 -17.85 21.43 10.74
CA VAL A 41 -17.91 22.82 11.23
C VAL A 41 -18.62 23.73 10.21
N GLU A 42 -18.32 23.61 8.92
CA GLU A 42 -18.93 24.44 7.88
C GLU A 42 -20.41 24.09 7.67
N TRP A 43 -20.76 22.81 7.72
CA TRP A 43 -22.15 22.35 7.71
C TRP A 43 -22.94 22.91 8.90
N SER A 44 -22.38 22.85 10.12
CA SER A 44 -23.02 23.40 11.33
C SER A 44 -23.22 24.93 11.28
N ARG A 45 -22.40 25.63 10.51
CA ARG A 45 -22.46 27.09 10.33
C ARG A 45 -23.37 27.53 9.18
N GLY A 46 -24.02 26.58 8.48
CA GLY A 46 -24.92 26.87 7.36
C GLY A 46 -24.23 27.52 6.15
N ARG A 47 -22.90 27.44 6.06
CA ARG A 47 -22.14 27.95 4.92
C ARG A 47 -21.86 26.79 3.99
N SER A 48 -21.99 27.01 2.68
CA SER A 48 -21.39 26.07 1.73
C SER A 48 -19.90 26.02 2.04
N ALA A 49 -19.47 24.87 2.55
CA ALA A 49 -18.07 24.55 2.71
C ALA A 49 -17.34 24.96 1.43
N GLY A 50 -16.20 25.64 1.59
CA GLY A 50 -15.32 25.87 0.45
C GLY A 50 -14.77 24.51 0.03
N PHE A 51 -15.52 23.74 -0.77
CA PHE A 51 -15.17 22.38 -1.17
C PHE A 51 -13.74 22.34 -1.76
N SER A 52 -13.37 23.42 -2.45
CA SER A 52 -12.01 23.65 -2.96
C SER A 52 -10.95 23.74 -1.85
N VAL A 53 -11.24 24.35 -0.71
CA VAL A 53 -10.31 24.50 0.43
C VAL A 53 -10.11 23.16 1.14
N VAL A 54 -11.20 22.45 1.46
CA VAL A 54 -11.14 21.12 2.08
C VAL A 54 -10.41 20.12 1.17
N ARG A 55 -10.70 20.17 -0.14
CA ARG A 55 -10.03 19.35 -1.14
C ARG A 55 -8.53 19.67 -1.23
N LEU A 56 -8.16 20.95 -1.20
CA LEU A 56 -6.77 21.37 -1.28
C LEU A 56 -5.98 20.96 -0.03
N GLU A 57 -6.57 21.07 1.17
CA GLU A 57 -5.94 20.58 2.39
C GLU A 57 -5.73 19.06 2.34
N LEU A 58 -6.77 18.29 1.99
CA LEU A 58 -6.65 16.85 1.86
C LEU A 58 -5.59 16.46 0.82
N ALA A 59 -5.55 17.15 -0.31
CA ALA A 59 -4.56 16.91 -1.37
C ALA A 59 -3.12 17.10 -0.87
N ARG A 60 -2.86 18.08 0.03
CA ARG A 60 -1.54 18.28 0.63
C ARG A 60 -1.11 17.11 1.53
N TYR A 61 -2.01 16.60 2.35
CA TYR A 61 -1.72 15.42 3.19
C TYR A 61 -1.47 14.17 2.34
N LEU A 62 -2.28 13.97 1.29
CA LEU A 62 -2.09 12.86 0.37
C LEU A 62 -0.76 12.97 -0.39
N ALA A 63 -0.40 14.15 -0.90
CA ALA A 63 0.88 14.37 -1.55
C ALA A 63 2.06 14.05 -0.63
N LEU A 64 2.01 14.53 0.61
CA LEU A 64 3.05 14.24 1.60
C LEU A 64 3.14 12.73 1.89
N ALA A 65 2.01 12.05 2.11
CA ALA A 65 2.00 10.61 2.34
C ALA A 65 2.58 9.81 1.15
N LEU A 66 2.33 10.27 -0.08
CA LEU A 66 2.90 9.68 -1.29
C LEU A 66 4.42 9.84 -1.36
N GLU A 67 4.99 10.95 -0.89
CA GLU A 67 6.44 11.11 -0.78
C GLU A 67 7.06 10.08 0.18
N PHE A 68 6.41 9.82 1.32
CA PHE A 68 6.84 8.77 2.25
C PHE A 68 6.69 7.37 1.64
N GLN A 69 5.57 7.06 0.98
CA GLN A 69 5.38 5.78 0.31
C GLN A 69 6.43 5.55 -0.79
N LEU A 70 6.74 6.59 -1.58
CA LEU A 70 7.81 6.53 -2.57
C LEU A 70 9.17 6.26 -1.93
N ALA A 71 9.47 6.88 -0.78
CA ALA A 71 10.71 6.62 -0.05
C ALA A 71 10.77 5.15 0.44
N ALA A 72 9.67 4.58 0.92
CA ALA A 72 9.57 3.18 1.30
C ALA A 72 9.78 2.23 0.11
N ASP A 73 9.25 2.57 -1.07
CA ASP A 73 9.43 1.80 -2.30
C ASP A 73 10.86 1.87 -2.83
N ILE A 74 11.50 3.05 -2.82
CA ILE A 74 12.91 3.21 -3.16
C ILE A 74 13.78 2.37 -2.22
N LEU A 75 13.49 2.41 -0.93
CA LEU A 75 14.21 1.62 0.07
C LEU A 75 14.05 0.12 -0.20
N SER A 76 12.85 -0.33 -0.57
CA SER A 76 12.57 -1.72 -0.95
C SER A 76 13.30 -2.17 -2.20
N THR A 77 13.49 -1.28 -3.19
CA THR A 77 14.22 -1.59 -4.43
C THR A 77 15.73 -1.55 -4.25
N ALA A 78 16.24 -0.71 -3.34
CA ALA A 78 17.67 -0.60 -3.03
C ALA A 78 18.25 -1.86 -2.37
N VAL A 79 17.43 -2.64 -1.63
CA VAL A 79 17.86 -3.89 -0.98
C VAL A 79 17.45 -5.16 -1.70
N ALA A 80 16.99 -5.06 -2.96
CA ALA A 80 16.70 -6.22 -3.78
C ALA A 80 17.98 -6.76 -4.46
N PRO A 81 18.82 -7.53 -3.75
CA PRO A 81 19.44 -8.69 -4.37
C PRO A 81 19.31 -9.93 -3.49
N SER A 82 18.35 -10.83 -3.78
CA SER A 82 18.51 -12.27 -3.49
C SER A 82 17.57 -13.13 -4.35
N TRP A 83 18.13 -14.14 -5.01
CA TRP A 83 17.39 -15.11 -5.84
C TRP A 83 16.38 -15.96 -5.06
N GLN A 84 16.51 -16.02 -3.73
CA GLN A 84 15.67 -16.83 -2.85
C GLN A 84 14.32 -16.17 -2.55
N GLN A 85 14.27 -14.84 -2.44
CA GLN A 85 13.02 -14.07 -2.33
C GLN A 85 12.27 -13.99 -3.67
N ILE A 86 13.01 -13.86 -4.79
CA ILE A 86 12.44 -14.00 -6.13
C ILE A 86 11.80 -15.39 -6.30
N GLY A 87 12.47 -16.44 -5.80
CA GLY A 87 11.93 -17.82 -5.80
C GLY A 87 10.65 -17.99 -4.99
N GLN A 88 10.56 -17.39 -3.79
CA GLN A 88 9.33 -17.43 -2.98
C GLN A 88 8.17 -16.66 -3.63
N LEU A 89 8.43 -15.47 -4.17
CA LEU A 89 7.43 -14.67 -4.87
C LEU A 89 6.95 -15.38 -6.15
N GLY A 90 7.88 -16.00 -6.88
CA GLY A 90 7.58 -16.83 -8.05
C GLY A 90 6.73 -18.06 -7.71
N ALA A 91 7.03 -18.77 -6.62
CA ALA A 91 6.25 -19.90 -6.17
C ALA A 91 4.79 -19.52 -5.84
N ILE A 92 4.58 -18.39 -5.15
CA ILE A 92 3.24 -17.87 -4.83
C ILE A 92 2.47 -17.50 -6.11
N ALA A 93 3.14 -16.87 -7.08
CA ALA A 93 2.53 -16.50 -8.35
C ALA A 93 2.09 -17.72 -9.18
N VAL A 94 2.90 -18.78 -9.20
CA VAL A 94 2.57 -20.06 -9.86
C VAL A 94 1.36 -20.73 -9.20
N ILE A 95 1.34 -20.84 -7.87
CA ILE A 95 0.20 -21.43 -7.14
C ILE A 95 -1.09 -20.69 -7.45
N ARG A 96 -1.06 -19.35 -7.41
CA ARG A 96 -2.21 -18.50 -7.71
C ARG A 96 -2.72 -18.73 -9.14
N THR A 97 -1.81 -18.81 -10.10
CA THR A 97 -2.14 -19.01 -11.51
C THR A 97 -2.73 -20.40 -11.75
N GLY A 98 -2.12 -21.44 -11.17
CA GLY A 98 -2.61 -22.81 -11.26
C GLY A 98 -4.00 -22.98 -10.64
N LEU A 99 -4.22 -22.49 -9.42
CA LEU A 99 -5.54 -22.55 -8.76
C LEU A 99 -6.61 -21.81 -9.57
N ASN A 100 -6.31 -20.59 -10.02
CA ASN A 100 -7.25 -19.82 -10.83
C ASN A 100 -7.56 -20.51 -12.17
N PHE A 101 -6.57 -21.16 -12.78
CA PHE A 101 -6.75 -21.93 -14.01
C PHE A 101 -7.62 -23.18 -13.77
N PHE A 102 -7.39 -23.94 -12.70
CA PHE A 102 -8.22 -25.10 -12.34
C PHE A 102 -9.67 -24.70 -12.03
N LEU A 103 -9.87 -23.64 -11.25
CA LEU A 103 -11.21 -23.12 -10.95
C LEU A 103 -11.94 -22.68 -12.22
N GLN A 104 -11.28 -21.91 -13.09
CA GLN A 104 -11.87 -21.49 -14.37
C GLN A 104 -12.17 -22.67 -15.30
N ARG A 105 -11.39 -23.75 -15.22
CA ARG A 105 -11.60 -24.95 -16.00
C ARG A 105 -12.79 -25.77 -15.47
N GLU A 106 -12.88 -25.96 -14.16
CA GLU A 106 -13.99 -26.68 -13.52
C GLU A 106 -15.33 -25.95 -13.73
N MET A 107 -15.35 -24.62 -13.60
CA MET A 107 -16.53 -23.81 -13.93
C MET A 107 -16.97 -23.92 -15.40
N ARG A 108 -16.05 -24.25 -16.33
CA ARG A 108 -16.39 -24.52 -17.73
C ARG A 108 -16.84 -25.96 -17.96
N GLU A 109 -16.48 -26.86 -17.06
CA GLU A 109 -16.84 -28.28 -17.09
C GLU A 109 -18.13 -28.56 -16.32
N GLU A 110 -18.70 -27.58 -15.58
CA GLU A 110 -20.08 -27.63 -15.08
C GLU A 110 -21.07 -27.71 -16.26
N PRO A 111 -21.65 -28.90 -16.52
CA PRO A 111 -22.58 -29.07 -17.60
C PRO A 111 -23.84 -28.29 -17.21
N HIS A 112 -24.25 -27.34 -18.04
CA HIS A 112 -25.62 -26.88 -18.04
C HIS A 112 -26.49 -28.08 -18.44
N ALA A 113 -26.97 -28.81 -17.44
CA ALA A 113 -28.16 -29.63 -17.56
C ALA A 113 -29.34 -28.65 -17.71
N GLY A 114 -29.75 -28.43 -18.96
CA GLY A 114 -30.85 -27.58 -19.38
C GLY A 114 -30.90 -27.46 -20.89
#